data_AF-A0A0D0Q5Y0-F1
#
_entry.id   AF-A0A0D0Q5Y0-F1
#
_cell.length_a   1.000
_cell.length_b   1.000
_cell.length_c   1.000
_cell.angle_alpha   90.00
_cell.angle_beta   90.00
_cell.angle_gamma   90.00
#
_symmetry.space_group_name_H-M   'P 1'
#
loop_
_entity.id
_entity.type
_entity.pdbx_description
1 polymer ?
#
loop_
_entity_poly.entity_id
_entity_poly.type
_entity_poly.pdbx_seq_one_letter_code
_entity_poly.pdbx_strand_id
1 'polypeptide(L)'
;MSKFKEIEDYRVFTSKAELHKSINALIGIIQGIRFDNIANEHEIAELIHWCNLHRRFEKRAPFNEIIPLIDQALLDNKLEQEEIEDILWLCNNIVNDSGFNRYYDLITSSIQQLQGILHGILADNVLNEAEIEQLCSWIDDHDFLKGTYPFDEIHSLLVSVKQDGIISDDEKNLLKAFFANFVDTRASYNVHEFEVKALQSQYSISGICAVCPEITFENKVFSFTGASTRATRNEIAKIIQNMGGIFNNNVTKDTNYLIVGGDGNPCWAFACYGRKVEKAIELRKKGTPIIIVHENDFWDEVVI
;
A
#
# COMPACT_ATOMS: atom_id res chain seq x y z
N MET A 1 8.02 10.81 -27.27
CA MET A 1 6.55 10.62 -27.20
C MET A 1 6.21 10.47 -25.73
N SER A 2 5.33 11.34 -25.21
CA SER A 2 5.20 11.59 -23.76
C SER A 2 4.70 10.37 -22.99
N LYS A 3 5.36 10.04 -21.86
CA LYS A 3 5.00 9.01 -20.84
C LYS A 3 3.51 9.03 -20.47
N PHE A 4 2.88 10.22 -20.53
CA PHE A 4 1.44 10.41 -20.31
C PHE A 4 0.56 9.65 -21.30
N LYS A 5 0.99 9.56 -22.56
CA LYS A 5 0.22 8.90 -23.63
C LYS A 5 0.18 7.39 -23.43
N GLU A 6 1.30 6.78 -23.03
CA GLU A 6 1.36 5.35 -22.70
C GLU A 6 0.48 4.99 -21.48
N ILE A 7 0.52 5.78 -20.40
CA ILE A 7 -0.32 5.52 -19.20
C ILE A 7 -1.81 5.67 -19.52
N GLU A 8 -2.21 6.68 -20.30
CA GLU A 8 -3.59 6.85 -20.74
C GLU A 8 -4.06 5.70 -21.66
N ASP A 9 -3.19 5.22 -22.56
CA ASP A 9 -3.50 4.10 -23.44
C ASP A 9 -3.70 2.78 -22.66
N TYR A 10 -2.97 2.55 -21.56
CA TYR A 10 -3.18 1.39 -20.67
C TYR A 10 -4.45 1.51 -19.81
N ARG A 11 -4.81 2.73 -19.37
CA ARG A 11 -5.97 3.00 -18.51
C ARG A 11 -7.31 2.64 -19.13
N VAL A 12 -7.39 2.64 -20.46
CA VAL A 12 -8.57 2.18 -21.19
C VAL A 12 -8.86 0.69 -20.91
N PHE A 13 -7.82 -0.12 -20.68
CA PHE A 13 -7.94 -1.55 -20.42
C PHE A 13 -8.00 -1.91 -18.93
N THR A 14 -7.59 -1.01 -18.03
CA THR A 14 -7.54 -1.25 -16.57
C THR A 14 -8.69 -0.58 -15.81
N SER A 15 -9.63 0.07 -16.50
CA SER A 15 -10.68 0.88 -15.87
C SER A 15 -11.50 0.13 -14.82
N LYS A 16 -11.82 -1.15 -15.04
CA LYS A 16 -12.55 -1.99 -14.09
C LYS A 16 -11.70 -2.36 -12.86
N ALA A 17 -10.43 -2.67 -13.09
CA ALA A 17 -9.49 -3.03 -12.03
C ALA A 17 -9.20 -1.82 -11.13
N GLU A 18 -8.92 -0.66 -11.72
CA GLU A 18 -8.72 0.59 -10.99
C GLU A 18 -9.96 0.98 -10.19
N LEU A 19 -11.14 0.87 -10.80
CA LEU A 19 -12.41 1.17 -10.12
C LEU A 19 -12.64 0.26 -8.91
N HIS A 20 -12.49 -1.07 -9.06
CA HIS A 20 -12.68 -1.99 -7.95
C HIS A 20 -11.65 -1.75 -6.82
N LYS A 21 -10.38 -1.52 -7.18
CA LYS A 21 -9.33 -1.16 -6.22
C LYS A 21 -9.65 0.13 -5.47
N SER A 22 -10.09 1.18 -6.17
CA SER A 22 -10.43 2.47 -5.55
C SER A 22 -11.54 2.35 -4.51
N ILE A 23 -12.56 1.51 -4.76
CA ILE A 23 -13.65 1.29 -3.80
C ILE A 23 -13.19 0.45 -2.61
N ASN A 24 -12.40 -0.60 -2.83
CA ASN A 24 -11.81 -1.37 -1.73
C ASN A 24 -10.91 -0.50 -0.85
N ALA A 25 -10.10 0.37 -1.46
CA ALA A 25 -9.29 1.34 -0.73
C ALA A 25 -10.16 2.33 0.05
N LEU A 26 -11.26 2.85 -0.52
CA LEU A 26 -12.20 3.73 0.19
C LEU A 26 -12.84 3.04 1.39
N ILE A 27 -13.32 1.81 1.23
CA ILE A 27 -13.88 1.02 2.34
C ILE A 27 -12.85 0.92 3.46
N GLY A 28 -11.60 0.65 3.11
CA GLY A 28 -10.53 0.60 4.09
C GLY A 28 -10.27 1.95 4.77
N ILE A 29 -10.15 3.04 4.00
CA ILE A 29 -9.90 4.39 4.54
C ILE A 29 -10.97 4.76 5.56
N ILE A 30 -12.24 4.59 5.20
CA ILE A 30 -13.37 4.90 6.08
C ILE A 30 -13.38 3.97 7.30
N GLN A 31 -13.04 2.69 7.14
CA GLN A 31 -12.89 1.78 8.28
C GLN A 31 -11.78 2.25 9.22
N GLY A 32 -10.62 2.65 8.71
CA GLY A 32 -9.51 3.18 9.50
C GLY A 32 -9.92 4.41 10.30
N ILE A 33 -10.50 5.42 9.64
CA ILE A 33 -11.03 6.65 10.28
C ILE A 33 -12.05 6.33 11.39
N ARG A 34 -12.80 5.24 11.24
CA ARG A 34 -13.81 4.83 12.22
C ARG A 34 -13.22 4.21 13.48
N PHE A 35 -11.98 3.72 13.47
CA PHE A 35 -11.50 2.80 14.50
C PHE A 35 -11.55 3.37 15.93
N ASP A 36 -11.21 4.64 16.12
CA ASP A 36 -11.32 5.29 17.43
C ASP A 36 -12.69 5.98 17.68
N ASN A 37 -13.58 5.94 16.69
CA ASN A 37 -14.89 6.61 16.64
C ASN A 37 -14.83 8.15 16.65
N ILE A 38 -13.69 8.75 16.32
CA ILE A 38 -13.49 10.20 16.34
C ILE A 38 -12.87 10.63 15.02
N ALA A 39 -13.72 10.98 14.04
CA ALA A 39 -13.25 11.57 12.79
C ALA A 39 -12.76 13.01 13.02
N ASN A 40 -11.47 13.26 12.82
CA ASN A 40 -10.84 14.56 12.96
C ASN A 40 -10.67 15.28 11.61
N GLU A 41 -10.24 16.55 11.65
CA GLU A 41 -10.14 17.39 10.45
C GLU A 41 -9.13 16.85 9.40
N HIS A 42 -8.08 16.15 9.84
CA HIS A 42 -7.08 15.57 8.95
C HIS A 42 -7.64 14.34 8.22
N GLU A 43 -8.36 13.48 8.92
CA GLU A 43 -9.07 12.33 8.36
C GLU A 43 -10.15 12.74 7.36
N ILE A 44 -10.93 13.77 7.72
CA ILE A 44 -11.92 14.37 6.82
C ILE A 44 -11.23 14.92 5.56
N ALA A 45 -10.08 15.59 5.71
CA ALA A 45 -9.32 16.11 4.57
C ALA A 45 -8.83 14.99 3.64
N GLU A 46 -8.41 13.84 4.16
CA GLU A 46 -8.08 12.65 3.36
C GLU A 46 -9.28 12.13 2.57
N LEU A 47 -10.45 12.04 3.21
CA LEU A 47 -11.68 11.58 2.55
C LEU A 47 -12.13 12.54 1.44
N ILE A 48 -12.05 13.85 1.68
CA ILE A 48 -12.30 14.90 0.68
C ILE A 48 -11.30 14.78 -0.47
N HIS A 49 -10.02 14.57 -0.16
CA HIS A 49 -8.98 14.40 -1.18
C HIS A 49 -9.26 13.19 -2.07
N TRP A 50 -9.63 12.05 -1.47
CA TRP A 50 -10.04 10.86 -2.21
C TRP A 50 -11.20 11.17 -3.16
N CYS A 51 -12.23 11.89 -2.71
CA CYS A 51 -13.35 12.30 -3.55
C CYS A 51 -12.88 13.16 -4.74
N ASN A 52 -11.98 14.12 -4.49
CA ASN A 52 -11.44 15.01 -5.52
C ASN A 52 -10.62 14.27 -6.59
N LEU A 53 -9.84 13.25 -6.21
CA LEU A 53 -9.11 12.41 -7.17
C LEU A 53 -10.05 11.64 -8.11
N HIS A 54 -11.24 11.30 -7.63
CA HIS A 54 -12.23 10.51 -8.37
C HIS A 54 -13.36 11.35 -9.00
N ARG A 55 -13.45 12.64 -8.69
CA ARG A 55 -14.52 13.56 -9.13
C ARG A 55 -14.67 13.63 -10.65
N ARG A 56 -13.59 13.43 -11.42
CA ARG A 56 -13.65 13.30 -12.89
C ARG A 56 -14.55 12.15 -13.38
N PHE A 57 -14.83 11.18 -12.51
CA PHE A 57 -15.69 10.03 -12.78
C PHE A 57 -17.06 10.12 -12.11
N GLU A 58 -17.40 11.25 -11.45
CA GLU A 58 -18.65 11.47 -10.71
C GLU A 58 -19.91 11.20 -11.55
N LYS A 59 -19.86 11.28 -12.87
CA LYS A 59 -21.03 10.95 -13.73
C LYS A 59 -21.17 9.46 -14.04
N ARG A 60 -20.27 8.60 -13.54
CA ARG A 60 -20.23 7.16 -13.85
C ARG A 60 -20.45 6.36 -12.57
N ALA A 61 -21.24 5.30 -12.68
CA ALA A 61 -21.38 4.33 -11.61
C ALA A 61 -20.03 3.70 -11.25
N PRO A 62 -19.73 3.54 -9.95
CA PRO A 62 -20.55 3.89 -8.77
C PRO A 62 -20.24 5.28 -8.16
N PHE A 63 -19.31 6.04 -8.74
CA PHE A 63 -18.90 7.34 -8.19
C PHE A 63 -20.00 8.40 -8.21
N ASN A 64 -21.02 8.24 -9.05
CA ASN A 64 -22.23 9.09 -9.09
C ASN A 64 -23.15 8.94 -7.87
N GLU A 65 -22.93 7.92 -7.04
CA GLU A 65 -23.68 7.69 -5.80
C GLU A 65 -22.77 7.93 -4.59
N ILE A 66 -21.54 7.39 -4.63
CA ILE A 66 -20.57 7.51 -3.54
C ILE A 66 -20.15 8.96 -3.28
N ILE A 67 -19.73 9.70 -4.32
CA ILE A 67 -19.17 11.05 -4.13
C ILE A 67 -20.24 12.00 -3.57
N PRO A 68 -21.48 12.05 -4.12
CA PRO A 68 -22.52 12.90 -3.55
C PRO A 68 -22.90 12.53 -2.11
N LEU A 69 -22.89 11.23 -1.75
CA LEU A 69 -23.16 10.81 -0.37
C LEU A 69 -22.10 11.35 0.59
N ILE A 70 -20.82 11.21 0.24
CA ILE A 70 -19.71 11.73 1.06
C ILE A 70 -19.75 13.26 1.12
N ASP A 71 -19.94 13.94 -0.01
CA ASP A 71 -20.06 15.40 -0.05
C ASP A 71 -21.22 15.89 0.82
N GLN A 72 -22.33 15.14 0.88
CA GLN A 72 -23.48 15.45 1.73
C GLN A 72 -23.17 15.26 3.22
N ALA A 73 -22.53 14.14 3.59
CA ALA A 73 -22.12 13.89 4.97
C ALA A 73 -21.19 14.99 5.48
N LEU A 74 -20.23 15.41 4.65
CA LEU A 74 -19.22 16.40 5.03
C LEU A 74 -19.66 17.87 4.91
N LEU A 75 -20.96 18.16 4.69
CA LEU A 75 -21.44 19.54 4.49
C LEU A 75 -21.19 20.46 5.68
N ASP A 76 -21.24 19.92 6.90
CA ASP A 76 -20.99 20.67 8.13
C ASP A 76 -19.54 20.52 8.64
N ASN A 77 -18.66 19.92 7.83
CA ASN A 77 -17.28 19.54 8.15
C ASN A 77 -17.16 18.61 9.36
N LYS A 78 -18.18 17.80 9.61
CA LYS A 78 -18.11 16.68 10.54
C LYS A 78 -18.40 15.40 9.78
N LEU A 79 -18.02 14.29 10.40
CA LEU A 79 -18.32 12.97 9.90
C LEU A 79 -18.80 12.15 11.10
N GLU A 80 -20.12 12.02 11.22
CA GLU A 80 -20.75 11.30 12.32
C GLU A 80 -20.76 9.79 12.08
N GLN A 81 -20.91 8.99 13.13
CA GLN A 81 -20.87 7.53 12.99
C GLN A 81 -21.97 6.98 12.08
N GLU A 82 -23.17 7.54 12.13
CA GLU A 82 -24.27 7.12 11.24
C GLU A 82 -23.90 7.36 9.77
N GLU A 83 -23.23 8.47 9.46
CA GLU A 83 -22.79 8.80 8.11
C GLU A 83 -21.67 7.86 7.63
N ILE A 84 -20.73 7.53 8.51
CA ILE A 84 -19.70 6.52 8.25
C ILE A 84 -20.34 5.17 7.92
N GLU A 85 -21.33 4.75 8.72
CA GLU A 85 -22.04 3.49 8.50
C GLU A 85 -22.81 3.49 7.18
N ASP A 86 -23.47 4.58 6.82
CA ASP A 86 -24.18 4.74 5.55
C ASP A 86 -23.23 4.65 4.34
N ILE A 87 -22.08 5.33 4.40
CA ILE A 87 -21.08 5.27 3.33
C ILE A 87 -20.49 3.87 3.20
N LEU A 88 -20.14 3.22 4.32
CA LEU A 88 -19.65 1.85 4.33
C LEU A 88 -20.71 0.88 3.78
N TRP A 89 -21.97 1.04 4.15
CA TRP A 89 -23.07 0.22 3.66
C TRP A 89 -23.21 0.34 2.15
N LEU A 90 -23.20 1.57 1.61
CA LEU A 90 -23.27 1.82 0.17
C LEU A 90 -22.10 1.14 -0.56
N CYS A 91 -20.87 1.38 -0.09
CA CYS A 91 -19.66 0.81 -0.71
C CYS A 91 -19.68 -0.73 -0.69
N ASN A 92 -20.08 -1.33 0.42
CA ASN A 92 -20.17 -2.79 0.53
C ASN A 92 -21.26 -3.38 -0.38
N ASN A 93 -22.41 -2.71 -0.51
CA ASN A 93 -23.45 -3.15 -1.45
C ASN A 93 -22.95 -3.11 -2.89
N ILE A 94 -22.25 -2.04 -3.28
CA ILE A 94 -21.68 -1.93 -4.62
C ILE A 94 -20.70 -3.06 -4.89
N VAL A 95 -19.76 -3.35 -3.98
CA VAL A 95 -18.76 -4.42 -4.18
C VAL A 95 -19.40 -5.81 -4.22
N ASN A 96 -20.51 -6.02 -3.50
CA ASN A 96 -21.21 -7.30 -3.44
C ASN A 96 -22.31 -7.46 -4.50
N ASP A 97 -22.68 -6.40 -5.22
CA ASP A 97 -23.69 -6.45 -6.27
C ASP A 97 -23.26 -7.40 -7.40
N SER A 98 -24.14 -8.32 -7.78
CA SER A 98 -23.93 -9.24 -8.91
C SER A 98 -23.69 -8.56 -10.26
N GLY A 99 -24.23 -7.35 -10.46
CA GLY A 99 -23.99 -6.49 -11.61
C GLY A 99 -22.66 -5.73 -11.54
N PHE A 100 -22.09 -5.58 -10.35
CA PHE A 100 -20.72 -5.15 -10.16
C PHE A 100 -19.79 -6.34 -10.43
N ASN A 101 -19.33 -6.44 -11.67
CA ASN A 101 -18.46 -7.54 -12.10
C ASN A 101 -17.14 -7.50 -11.33
N ARG A 102 -17.11 -8.19 -10.18
CA ARG A 102 -15.96 -8.27 -9.25
C ARG A 102 -14.72 -8.66 -10.04
N TYR A 103 -13.81 -7.70 -10.17
CA TYR A 103 -12.57 -7.90 -10.92
C TYR A 103 -11.55 -8.69 -10.11
N TYR A 104 -11.54 -8.47 -8.79
CA TYR A 104 -10.61 -9.08 -7.85
C TYR A 104 -11.34 -10.13 -7.01
N ASP A 105 -10.60 -11.15 -6.59
CA ASP A 105 -11.09 -12.14 -5.63
C ASP A 105 -11.18 -11.56 -4.21
N LEU A 106 -11.74 -12.35 -3.29
CA LEU A 106 -11.89 -11.94 -1.89
C LEU A 106 -10.54 -11.60 -1.26
N ILE A 107 -9.51 -12.41 -1.51
CA ILE A 107 -8.17 -12.20 -0.92
C ILE A 107 -7.59 -10.85 -1.35
N THR A 108 -7.56 -10.59 -2.66
CA THR A 108 -7.02 -9.33 -3.19
C THR A 108 -7.83 -8.13 -2.70
N SER A 109 -9.16 -8.26 -2.65
CA SER A 109 -10.05 -7.19 -2.19
C SER A 109 -9.84 -6.87 -0.72
N SER A 110 -9.73 -7.89 0.15
CA SER A 110 -9.48 -7.68 1.57
C SER A 110 -8.09 -7.12 1.86
N ILE A 111 -7.07 -7.46 1.07
CA ILE A 111 -5.74 -6.81 1.18
C ILE A 111 -5.79 -5.35 0.73
N GLN A 112 -6.54 -5.02 -0.32
CA GLN A 112 -6.77 -3.62 -0.72
C GLN A 112 -7.51 -2.83 0.37
N GLN A 113 -8.48 -3.46 1.05
CA GLN A 113 -9.15 -2.86 2.21
C GLN A 113 -8.17 -2.67 3.37
N LEU A 114 -7.32 -3.66 3.69
CA LEU A 114 -6.27 -3.49 4.70
C LEU A 114 -5.35 -2.29 4.38
N GLN A 115 -4.94 -2.11 3.13
CA GLN A 115 -4.16 -0.95 2.71
C GLN A 115 -4.91 0.36 2.93
N GLY A 116 -6.21 0.38 2.64
CA GLY A 116 -7.06 1.53 2.94
C GLY A 116 -7.16 1.79 4.45
N ILE A 117 -7.30 0.75 5.28
CA ILE A 117 -7.34 0.89 6.75
C ILE A 117 -6.05 1.52 7.24
N LEU A 118 -4.90 1.03 6.78
CA LEU A 118 -3.60 1.61 7.11
C LEU A 118 -3.47 3.06 6.66
N HIS A 119 -4.08 3.45 5.54
CA HIS A 119 -4.15 4.85 5.11
C HIS A 119 -5.00 5.66 6.08
N GLY A 120 -6.21 5.18 6.39
CA GLY A 120 -7.16 5.85 7.30
C GLY A 120 -6.53 6.16 8.66
N ILE A 121 -5.96 5.15 9.34
CA ILE A 121 -5.33 5.32 10.66
C ILE A 121 -4.03 6.16 10.63
N LEU A 122 -3.49 6.44 9.44
CA LEU A 122 -2.30 7.30 9.28
C LEU A 122 -2.67 8.70 8.79
N ALA A 123 -3.95 8.98 8.55
CA ALA A 123 -4.43 10.21 7.93
C ALA A 123 -4.06 11.46 8.74
N ASP A 124 -3.98 11.36 10.06
CA ASP A 124 -3.60 12.44 10.97
C ASP A 124 -2.17 12.29 11.54
N ASN A 125 -1.45 11.24 11.13
CA ASN A 125 -0.11 10.86 11.59
C ASN A 125 -0.01 10.51 13.10
N VAL A 126 -1.15 10.24 13.76
CA VAL A 126 -1.25 9.92 15.19
C VAL A 126 -1.93 8.57 15.38
N LEU A 127 -1.12 7.51 15.48
CA LEU A 127 -1.62 6.17 15.78
C LEU A 127 -1.90 6.01 17.28
N ASN A 128 -3.16 5.77 17.64
CA ASN A 128 -3.61 5.59 19.01
C ASN A 128 -3.92 4.12 19.37
N GLU A 129 -4.11 3.84 20.66
CA GLU A 129 -4.32 2.47 21.15
C GLU A 129 -5.63 1.86 20.66
N ALA A 130 -6.70 2.65 20.55
CA ALA A 130 -7.99 2.16 20.05
C ALA A 130 -7.88 1.73 18.58
N GLU A 131 -7.16 2.50 17.76
CA GLU A 131 -6.89 2.11 16.37
C GLU A 131 -6.07 0.82 16.26
N ILE A 132 -5.05 0.66 17.10
CA ILE A 132 -4.23 -0.56 17.10
C ILE A 132 -5.06 -1.77 17.55
N GLU A 133 -5.90 -1.61 18.58
CA GLU A 133 -6.79 -2.68 19.04
C GLU A 133 -7.79 -3.09 17.97
N GLN A 134 -8.42 -2.13 17.30
CA GLN A 134 -9.38 -2.39 16.24
C GLN A 134 -8.71 -2.98 14.99
N LEU A 135 -7.49 -2.56 14.66
CA LEU A 135 -6.70 -3.18 13.61
C LEU A 135 -6.37 -4.64 13.96
N CYS A 136 -6.01 -4.94 15.20
CA CYS A 136 -5.83 -6.33 15.65
C CYS A 136 -7.12 -7.14 15.49
N SER A 137 -8.25 -6.61 15.93
CA SER A 137 -9.55 -7.29 15.77
C SER A 137 -9.86 -7.55 14.30
N TRP A 138 -9.59 -6.56 13.43
CA TRP A 138 -9.78 -6.73 11.99
C TRP A 138 -8.86 -7.84 11.44
N ILE A 139 -7.58 -7.86 11.83
CA ILE A 139 -6.64 -8.90 11.42
C ILE A 139 -7.12 -10.29 11.87
N ASP A 140 -7.56 -10.44 13.12
CA ASP A 140 -8.04 -11.70 13.68
C ASP A 140 -9.31 -12.21 12.95
N ASP A 141 -10.22 -11.30 12.61
CA ASP A 141 -11.44 -11.61 11.84
C ASP A 141 -11.14 -11.98 10.36
N HIS A 142 -9.94 -11.67 9.87
CA HIS A 142 -9.49 -11.93 8.51
C HIS A 142 -8.42 -13.03 8.44
N ASP A 143 -8.50 -14.01 9.33
CA ASP A 143 -7.62 -15.18 9.43
C ASP A 143 -7.41 -15.95 8.11
N PHE A 144 -8.37 -15.88 7.17
CA PHE A 144 -8.25 -16.46 5.84
C PHE A 144 -7.18 -15.81 4.95
N LEU A 145 -6.64 -14.65 5.35
CA LEU A 145 -5.52 -13.96 4.70
C LEU A 145 -4.15 -14.46 5.18
N LYS A 146 -4.08 -15.36 6.18
CA LYS A 146 -2.82 -15.97 6.62
C LYS A 146 -2.05 -16.57 5.44
N GLY A 147 -0.75 -16.30 5.38
CA GLY A 147 0.10 -16.69 4.26
C GLY A 147 0.25 -15.62 3.19
N THR A 148 -0.57 -14.56 3.22
CA THR A 148 -0.50 -13.46 2.23
C THR A 148 0.33 -12.29 2.74
N TYR A 149 0.87 -11.51 1.80
CA TYR A 149 1.57 -10.27 2.09
C TYR A 149 0.65 -9.08 1.74
N PRO A 150 0.60 -8.01 2.58
CA PRO A 150 1.43 -7.76 3.76
C PRO A 150 0.83 -8.24 5.07
N PHE A 151 -0.30 -8.96 5.01
CA PHE A 151 -1.07 -9.41 6.17
C PHE A 151 -0.20 -10.06 7.26
N ASP A 152 0.61 -11.07 6.90
CA ASP A 152 1.43 -11.79 7.88
C ASP A 152 2.48 -10.90 8.57
N GLU A 153 3.05 -9.93 7.85
CA GLU A 153 4.08 -9.04 8.40
C GLU A 153 3.45 -8.02 9.36
N ILE A 154 2.29 -7.48 9.01
CA ILE A 154 1.50 -6.59 9.86
C ILE A 154 1.08 -7.33 11.12
N HIS A 155 0.51 -8.53 10.97
CA HIS A 155 0.11 -9.37 12.09
C HIS A 155 1.31 -9.69 13.01
N SER A 156 2.45 -10.11 12.46
CA SER A 156 3.65 -10.39 13.25
C SER A 156 4.14 -9.17 14.03
N LEU A 157 4.12 -7.98 13.42
CA LEU A 157 4.55 -6.75 14.08
C LEU A 157 3.58 -6.37 15.20
N LEU A 158 2.27 -6.42 14.96
CA LEU A 158 1.23 -6.17 15.96
C LEU A 158 1.36 -7.11 17.16
N VAL A 159 1.60 -8.40 16.93
CA VAL A 159 1.82 -9.38 18.00
C VAL A 159 3.06 -9.04 18.82
N SER A 160 4.15 -8.60 18.18
CA SER A 160 5.38 -8.24 18.89
C SER A 160 5.22 -7.00 19.77
N VAL A 161 4.55 -5.95 19.28
CA VAL A 161 4.29 -4.70 20.00
C VAL A 161 3.33 -4.90 21.17
N LYS A 162 2.41 -5.88 21.09
CA LYS A 162 1.46 -6.15 22.17
C LYS A 162 1.98 -7.16 23.20
N GLN A 163 3.20 -7.66 23.04
CA GLN A 163 3.68 -8.81 23.82
C GLN A 163 3.82 -8.51 25.32
N ASP A 164 4.23 -7.31 25.68
CA ASP A 164 4.41 -6.88 27.08
C ASP A 164 3.14 -6.27 27.69
N GLY A 165 2.09 -6.10 26.88
CA GLY A 165 0.80 -5.54 27.26
C GLY A 165 0.77 -4.01 27.36
N ILE A 166 1.82 -3.30 26.96
CA ILE A 166 1.90 -1.83 26.99
C ILE A 166 2.45 -1.33 25.66
N ILE A 167 1.64 -0.59 24.90
CA ILE A 167 2.08 -0.02 23.62
C ILE A 167 2.74 1.34 23.87
N SER A 168 4.07 1.36 23.85
CA SER A 168 4.88 2.57 24.01
C SER A 168 4.82 3.49 22.78
N ASP A 169 5.22 4.76 22.94
CA ASP A 169 5.30 5.72 21.83
C ASP A 169 6.31 5.29 20.76
N ASP A 170 7.41 4.64 21.15
CA ASP A 170 8.39 4.10 20.20
C ASP A 170 7.81 2.96 19.38
N GLU A 171 6.97 2.11 19.98
CA GLU A 171 6.26 1.04 19.26
C GLU A 171 5.16 1.58 18.35
N LYS A 172 4.46 2.65 18.76
CA LYS A 172 3.51 3.37 17.89
C LYS A 172 4.26 3.93 16.68
N ASN A 173 5.41 4.56 16.88
CA ASN A 173 6.23 5.08 15.77
C ASN A 173 6.80 3.95 14.89
N LEU A 174 7.16 2.81 15.48
CA LEU A 174 7.56 1.60 14.75
C LEU A 174 6.44 1.10 13.82
N LEU A 175 5.23 0.98 14.34
CA LEU A 175 4.04 0.60 13.57
C LEU A 175 3.78 1.61 12.46
N LYS A 176 3.78 2.91 12.76
CA LYS A 176 3.60 3.97 11.75
C LYS A 176 4.63 3.89 10.63
N ALA A 177 5.92 3.76 10.98
CA ALA A 177 7.00 3.63 10.00
C ALA A 177 6.80 2.42 9.07
N PHE A 178 6.30 1.32 9.63
CA PHE A 178 6.03 0.12 8.88
C PHE A 178 4.78 0.24 8.00
N PHE A 179 3.66 0.72 8.54
CA PHE A 179 2.39 0.88 7.85
C PHE A 179 2.47 1.86 6.67
N ALA A 180 3.27 2.92 6.82
CA ALA A 180 3.51 3.89 5.76
C ALA A 180 4.09 3.28 4.47
N ASN A 181 4.72 2.09 4.54
CA ASN A 181 5.15 1.35 3.34
C ASN A 181 3.99 0.91 2.44
N PHE A 182 2.75 0.92 2.95
CA PHE A 182 1.56 0.41 2.26
C PHE A 182 0.58 1.49 1.82
N VAL A 183 0.91 2.75 2.08
CA VAL A 183 0.12 3.92 1.68
C VAL A 183 0.74 4.57 0.44
N ASP A 184 -0.08 4.91 -0.56
CA ASP A 184 0.39 5.67 -1.73
C ASP A 184 0.44 7.16 -1.40
N THR A 185 1.62 7.62 -0.98
CA THR A 185 1.88 9.01 -0.58
C THR A 185 1.63 10.04 -1.69
N ARG A 186 1.47 9.62 -2.95
CA ARG A 186 1.13 10.50 -4.07
C ARG A 186 -0.37 10.74 -4.22
N ALA A 187 -1.17 9.89 -3.59
CA ALA A 187 -2.63 9.94 -3.58
C ALA A 187 -3.17 10.29 -2.18
N SER A 188 -2.29 10.62 -1.24
CA SER A 188 -2.62 11.06 0.11
C SER A 188 -2.44 12.57 0.24
N TYR A 189 -3.28 13.19 1.06
CA TYR A 189 -3.23 14.60 1.37
C TYR A 189 -2.25 14.93 2.51
N ASN A 190 -2.18 14.08 3.55
CA ASN A 190 -1.40 14.32 4.77
C ASN A 190 -0.17 13.41 4.89
N VAL A 191 -0.13 12.24 4.24
CA VAL A 191 0.98 11.29 4.34
C VAL A 191 2.02 11.59 3.26
N HIS A 192 3.06 12.32 3.62
CA HIS A 192 4.09 12.78 2.70
C HIS A 192 5.34 11.88 2.66
N GLU A 193 5.88 11.63 1.47
CA GLU A 193 7.05 10.76 1.26
C GLU A 193 8.27 11.17 2.11
N PHE A 194 8.51 12.47 2.29
CA PHE A 194 9.63 12.97 3.08
C PHE A 194 9.52 12.57 4.56
N GLU A 195 8.34 12.71 5.15
CA GLU A 195 8.09 12.37 6.56
C GLU A 195 8.16 10.87 6.77
N VAL A 196 7.60 10.09 5.84
CA VAL A 196 7.70 8.63 5.84
C VAL A 196 9.15 8.17 5.86
N LYS A 197 10.01 8.72 4.99
CA LYS A 197 11.44 8.37 4.96
C LYS A 197 12.17 8.77 6.23
N ALA A 198 11.87 9.93 6.79
CA ALA A 198 12.46 10.38 8.05
C ALA A 198 12.11 9.44 9.21
N LEU A 199 10.85 9.02 9.29
CA LEU A 199 10.38 8.08 10.31
C LEU A 199 11.00 6.68 10.14
N GLN A 200 11.06 6.18 8.90
CA GLN A 200 11.66 4.88 8.59
C GLN A 200 13.14 4.79 8.87
N SER A 201 13.86 5.91 8.73
CA SER A 201 15.29 5.99 9.07
C SER A 201 15.55 5.88 10.58
N GLN A 202 14.56 6.25 11.40
CA GLN A 202 14.67 6.21 12.86
C GLN A 202 14.18 4.89 13.46
N TYR A 203 13.08 4.35 12.92
CA TYR A 203 12.34 3.22 13.49
C TYR A 203 12.46 1.95 12.65
N SER A 204 13.64 1.68 12.12
CA SER A 204 13.80 0.58 11.20
C SER A 204 13.69 -0.80 11.85
N ILE A 205 12.83 -1.67 11.30
CA ILE A 205 12.73 -3.08 11.71
C ILE A 205 13.73 -3.92 10.91
N SER A 206 14.74 -4.48 11.60
CA SER A 206 15.64 -5.48 11.01
C SER A 206 14.83 -6.71 10.59
N GLY A 207 14.81 -7.00 9.30
CA GLY A 207 14.26 -8.25 8.75
C GLY A 207 12.99 -8.12 7.91
N ILE A 208 12.26 -7.00 7.96
CA ILE A 208 11.00 -6.85 7.21
C ILE A 208 11.16 -6.01 5.93
N CYS A 209 12.04 -5.01 5.95
CA CYS A 209 12.65 -4.40 4.76
C CYS A 209 14.08 -4.07 5.17
N ALA A 210 15.07 -4.48 4.38
CA ALA A 210 16.45 -4.22 4.75
C ALA A 210 16.67 -2.70 4.81
N VAL A 211 17.10 -2.22 5.97
CA VAL A 211 17.75 -0.92 6.13
C VAL A 211 19.06 -1.00 5.36
N CYS A 212 19.28 -0.10 4.39
CA CYS A 212 20.50 -0.04 3.57
C CYS A 212 21.15 -1.42 3.40
N PRO A 213 20.50 -2.37 2.69
CA PRO A 213 21.13 -3.65 2.48
C PRO A 213 22.46 -3.38 1.78
N GLU A 214 23.58 -3.85 2.32
CA GLU A 214 24.82 -3.84 1.56
C GLU A 214 24.58 -4.67 0.30
N ILE A 215 24.42 -4.01 -0.84
CA ILE A 215 24.11 -4.67 -2.11
C ILE A 215 25.41 -5.19 -2.69
N THR A 216 25.56 -6.50 -2.66
CA THR A 216 26.67 -7.17 -3.33
C THR A 216 26.24 -7.56 -4.74
N PHE A 217 27.00 -7.14 -5.76
CA PHE A 217 26.65 -7.38 -7.15
C PHE A 217 27.23 -8.69 -7.69
N GLU A 218 28.50 -8.95 -7.39
CA GLU A 218 29.25 -10.03 -8.03
C GLU A 218 28.65 -11.42 -7.79
N ASN A 219 28.35 -12.13 -8.88
CA ASN A 219 27.71 -13.44 -8.91
C ASN A 219 26.32 -13.51 -8.24
N LYS A 220 25.66 -12.38 -8.01
CA LYS A 220 24.31 -12.33 -7.44
C LYS A 220 23.26 -12.16 -8.54
N VAL A 221 22.10 -12.79 -8.36
CA VAL A 221 20.98 -12.72 -9.29
C VAL A 221 20.02 -11.62 -8.86
N PHE A 222 19.78 -10.66 -9.74
CA PHE A 222 18.89 -9.54 -9.54
C PHE A 222 17.65 -9.64 -10.42
N SER A 223 16.51 -9.25 -9.88
CA SER A 223 15.28 -9.00 -10.62
C SER A 223 14.80 -7.58 -10.37
N PHE A 224 14.08 -7.00 -11.34
CA PHE A 224 13.50 -5.67 -11.21
C PHE A 224 11.98 -5.71 -11.42
N THR A 225 11.24 -4.97 -10.59
CA THR A 225 9.79 -4.79 -10.70
C THR A 225 9.43 -3.31 -10.64
N GLY A 226 8.32 -2.92 -11.28
CA GLY A 226 7.90 -1.53 -11.36
C GLY A 226 8.59 -0.70 -12.43
N ALA A 227 8.55 0.61 -12.24
CA ALA A 227 9.15 1.62 -13.10
C ALA A 227 10.11 2.48 -12.26
N SER A 228 11.19 2.92 -12.89
CA SER A 228 12.17 3.83 -12.30
C SER A 228 12.06 5.18 -13.00
N THR A 229 12.22 6.26 -12.24
CA THR A 229 12.35 7.62 -12.78
C THR A 229 13.76 7.90 -13.32
N ARG A 230 14.76 7.12 -12.89
CA ARG A 230 16.18 7.34 -13.18
C ARG A 230 16.68 6.56 -14.39
N ALA A 231 16.15 5.37 -14.65
CA ALA A 231 16.61 4.54 -15.76
C ALA A 231 15.55 3.58 -16.28
N THR A 232 15.70 3.14 -17.53
CA THR A 232 14.91 2.04 -18.09
C THR A 232 15.35 0.70 -17.49
N ARG A 233 14.46 -0.29 -17.51
CA ARG A 233 14.77 -1.66 -17.05
C ARG A 233 15.99 -2.26 -17.77
N ASN A 234 16.18 -1.93 -19.04
CA ASN A 234 17.33 -2.39 -19.82
C ASN A 234 18.64 -1.73 -19.37
N GLU A 235 18.60 -0.46 -18.97
CA GLU A 235 19.77 0.23 -18.40
C GLU A 235 20.12 -0.34 -17.02
N ILE A 236 19.13 -0.54 -16.15
CA ILE A 236 19.32 -1.19 -14.85
C ILE A 236 19.96 -2.58 -15.03
N ALA A 237 19.46 -3.38 -15.97
CA ALA A 237 20.02 -4.69 -16.28
C ALA A 237 21.50 -4.62 -16.71
N LYS A 238 21.87 -3.63 -17.53
CA LYS A 238 23.26 -3.42 -17.95
C LYS A 238 24.16 -3.00 -16.79
N ILE A 239 23.68 -2.10 -15.92
CA ILE A 239 24.43 -1.67 -14.72
C ILE A 239 24.75 -2.88 -13.84
N ILE A 240 23.74 -3.71 -13.55
CA ILE A 240 23.91 -4.95 -12.76
C ILE A 240 24.96 -5.86 -13.40
N GLN A 241 24.88 -6.07 -14.72
CA GLN A 241 25.82 -6.91 -15.46
C GLN A 241 27.25 -6.35 -15.45
N ASN A 242 27.40 -5.04 -15.60
CA ASN A 242 28.71 -4.37 -15.56
C ASN A 242 29.38 -4.47 -14.18
N MET A 243 28.59 -4.58 -13.10
CA MET A 243 29.07 -4.77 -11.73
C MET A 243 29.25 -6.26 -11.36
N GLY A 244 29.20 -7.17 -12.34
CA GLY A 244 29.42 -8.62 -12.14
C GLY A 244 28.19 -9.41 -11.67
N GLY A 245 27.01 -8.77 -11.64
CA GLY A 245 25.75 -9.42 -11.30
C GLY A 245 25.04 -10.05 -12.50
N ILE A 246 24.03 -10.86 -12.21
CA ILE A 246 23.21 -11.55 -13.22
C ILE A 246 21.81 -10.96 -13.18
N PHE A 247 21.36 -10.35 -14.27
CA PHE A 247 19.98 -9.86 -14.37
C PHE A 247 19.04 -10.96 -14.88
N ASN A 248 18.01 -11.27 -14.10
CA ASN A 248 16.88 -12.10 -14.52
C ASN A 248 15.58 -11.34 -14.25
N ASN A 249 14.78 -11.10 -15.29
CA ASN A 249 13.52 -10.38 -15.14
C ASN A 249 12.52 -11.14 -14.25
N ASN A 250 12.56 -12.46 -14.21
CA ASN A 250 11.65 -13.26 -13.39
C ASN A 250 12.27 -13.53 -12.01
N VAL A 251 11.45 -13.42 -10.97
CA VAL A 251 11.84 -13.87 -9.63
C VAL A 251 11.84 -15.40 -9.63
N THR A 252 12.98 -16.02 -9.30
CA THR A 252 13.20 -17.47 -9.21
C THR A 252 13.79 -17.83 -7.83
N LYS A 253 14.01 -19.11 -7.57
CA LYS A 253 14.67 -19.58 -6.33
C LYS A 253 16.12 -19.09 -6.21
N ASP A 254 16.75 -18.75 -7.34
CA ASP A 254 18.14 -18.29 -7.37
C ASP A 254 18.25 -16.77 -7.23
N THR A 255 17.12 -16.05 -7.30
CA THR A 255 17.08 -14.59 -7.14
C THR A 255 17.58 -14.21 -5.75
N ASN A 256 18.64 -13.40 -5.68
CA ASN A 256 19.17 -12.87 -4.44
C ASN A 256 18.53 -11.52 -4.09
N TYR A 257 18.32 -10.67 -5.09
CA TYR A 257 17.78 -9.31 -4.89
C TYR A 257 16.59 -9.05 -5.82
N LEU A 258 15.48 -8.55 -5.28
CA LEU A 258 14.38 -7.97 -6.04
C LEU A 258 14.35 -6.46 -5.82
N ILE A 259 14.72 -5.70 -6.86
CA ILE A 259 14.68 -4.24 -6.86
C ILE A 259 13.25 -3.79 -7.22
N VAL A 260 12.67 -2.94 -6.38
CA VAL A 260 11.36 -2.32 -6.57
C VAL A 260 11.53 -0.87 -7.01
N GLY A 261 11.10 -0.56 -8.22
CA GLY A 261 11.07 0.82 -8.74
C GLY A 261 10.07 1.70 -7.99
N GLY A 262 10.49 2.94 -7.68
CA GLY A 262 9.76 3.90 -6.86
C GLY A 262 8.76 4.75 -7.65
N ASP A 263 8.73 4.69 -8.99
CA ASP A 263 7.75 5.43 -9.80
C ASP A 263 6.32 4.82 -9.68
N GLY A 264 6.17 3.70 -8.96
CA GLY A 264 4.90 2.99 -8.76
C GLY A 264 4.16 2.67 -10.07
N ASN A 265 2.95 2.13 -9.98
CA ASN A 265 2.05 2.06 -11.13
C ASN A 265 0.59 2.04 -10.63
N PRO A 266 -0.27 2.99 -11.04
CA PRO A 266 -1.68 3.02 -10.65
C PRO A 266 -2.43 1.72 -10.95
N CYS A 267 -2.01 0.98 -11.98
CA CYS A 267 -2.60 -0.29 -12.40
C CYS A 267 -2.15 -1.50 -11.56
N TRP A 268 -1.28 -1.31 -10.56
CA TRP A 268 -0.97 -2.38 -9.61
C TRP A 268 -2.20 -2.75 -8.79
N ALA A 269 -2.36 -4.05 -8.49
CA ALA A 269 -3.43 -4.51 -7.62
C ALA A 269 -3.30 -3.93 -6.20
N PHE A 270 -2.08 -3.65 -5.75
CA PHE A 270 -1.79 -3.09 -4.43
C PHE A 270 -1.16 -1.70 -4.58
N ALA A 271 -1.26 -0.87 -3.53
CA ALA A 271 -0.72 0.50 -3.56
C ALA A 271 0.79 0.50 -3.81
N CYS A 272 1.54 -0.35 -3.09
CA CYS A 272 2.99 -0.23 -3.01
C CYS A 272 3.79 -1.39 -3.64
N TYR A 273 3.11 -2.43 -4.13
CA TYR A 273 3.79 -3.57 -4.76
C TYR A 273 2.94 -4.32 -5.79
N GLY A 274 3.56 -5.23 -6.53
CA GLY A 274 2.89 -6.08 -7.51
C GLY A 274 3.31 -7.56 -7.42
N ARG A 275 2.81 -8.39 -8.34
CA ARG A 275 2.95 -9.87 -8.34
C ARG A 275 4.37 -10.43 -8.15
N LYS A 276 5.41 -9.68 -8.55
CA LYS A 276 6.81 -10.11 -8.33
C LYS A 276 7.24 -10.01 -6.86
N VAL A 277 6.75 -9.00 -6.14
CA VAL A 277 7.00 -8.83 -4.70
C VAL A 277 6.33 -9.96 -3.92
N GLU A 278 5.06 -10.26 -4.22
CA GLU A 278 4.36 -11.42 -3.62
C GLU A 278 5.16 -12.71 -3.80
N LYS A 279 5.59 -12.98 -5.05
CA LYS A 279 6.41 -14.16 -5.36
C LYS A 279 7.74 -14.18 -4.60
N ALA A 280 8.41 -13.04 -4.45
CA ALA A 280 9.66 -12.97 -3.70
C ALA A 280 9.45 -13.31 -2.22
N ILE A 281 8.36 -12.84 -1.63
CA ILE A 281 8.01 -13.09 -0.23
C ILE A 281 7.58 -14.54 -0.02
N GLU A 282 6.80 -15.12 -0.92
CA GLU A 282 6.50 -16.56 -0.90
C GLU A 282 7.77 -17.42 -0.92
N LEU A 283 8.77 -17.03 -1.71
CA LEU A 283 10.06 -17.71 -1.76
C LEU A 283 10.87 -17.51 -0.47
N ARG A 284 10.80 -16.32 0.16
CA ARG A 284 11.35 -16.09 1.52
C ARG A 284 10.74 -17.01 2.54
N LYS A 285 9.41 -17.15 2.57
CA LYS A 285 8.70 -18.09 3.46
C LYS A 285 9.12 -19.55 3.24
N LYS A 286 9.52 -19.90 2.02
CA LYS A 286 10.07 -21.23 1.66
C LYS A 286 11.57 -21.37 1.96
N GLY A 287 12.19 -20.41 2.66
CA GLY A 287 13.60 -20.43 3.08
C GLY A 287 14.58 -19.85 2.07
N THR A 288 14.12 -19.20 1.00
CA THR A 288 15.01 -18.55 0.03
C THR A 288 15.42 -17.17 0.57
N PRO A 289 16.71 -16.83 0.70
CA PRO A 289 17.15 -15.55 1.25
C PRO A 289 17.07 -14.42 0.22
N ILE A 290 15.87 -14.16 -0.33
CA ILE A 290 15.64 -13.05 -1.26
C ILE A 290 15.56 -11.74 -0.46
N ILE A 291 16.34 -10.74 -0.87
CA ILE A 291 16.30 -9.39 -0.31
C ILE A 291 15.49 -8.51 -1.26
N ILE A 292 14.46 -7.85 -0.74
CA ILE A 292 13.68 -6.86 -1.49
C ILE A 292 14.27 -5.50 -1.17
N VAL A 293 14.67 -4.76 -2.21
CA VAL A 293 15.36 -3.48 -2.08
C VAL A 293 14.60 -2.40 -2.84
N HIS A 294 14.56 -1.18 -2.29
CA HIS A 294 14.00 -0.05 -3.01
C HIS A 294 15.00 0.41 -4.10
N GLU A 295 14.52 1.07 -5.15
CA GLU A 295 15.44 1.56 -6.19
C GLU A 295 16.45 2.56 -5.64
N ASN A 296 16.10 3.34 -4.62
CA ASN A 296 17.01 4.31 -4.00
C ASN A 296 18.23 3.60 -3.40
N ASP A 297 18.03 2.51 -2.65
CA ASP A 297 19.14 1.71 -2.10
C ASP A 297 20.03 1.14 -3.22
N PHE A 298 19.41 0.68 -4.30
CA PHE A 298 20.15 0.25 -5.49
C PHE A 298 21.00 1.38 -6.07
N TRP A 299 20.45 2.59 -6.14
CA TRP A 299 21.16 3.72 -6.69
C TRP A 299 22.24 4.30 -5.78
N ASP A 300 22.10 4.16 -4.47
CA ASP A 300 23.12 4.61 -3.51
C ASP A 300 24.39 3.75 -3.61
N GLU A 301 24.24 2.48 -3.99
CA GLU A 301 25.34 1.53 -4.21
C GLU A 301 25.94 1.62 -5.63
N VAL A 302 25.17 2.11 -6.60
CA VAL A 302 25.64 2.34 -7.96
C VAL A 302 26.30 3.73 -8.01
N VAL A 303 27.61 3.76 -7.78
CA VAL A 303 28.43 4.96 -8.05
C VAL A 303 28.48 5.18 -9.56
N ILE A 304 27.75 6.18 -10.05
CA ILE A 304 27.84 6.70 -11.42
C ILE A 304 28.80 7.88 -11.46
#